data_AF-A0A957FYF1-F1
#
_entry.id   AF-A0A957FYF1-F1
#
_cell.length_a   1.000
_cell.length_b   1.000
_cell.length_c   1.000
_cell.angle_alpha   90.00
_cell.angle_beta   90.00
_cell.angle_gamma   90.00
#
_symmetry.space_group_name_H-M   'P 1'
#
loop_
_entity.id
_entity.type
_entity.pdbx_description
1 polymer ?
#
loop_
_entity_poly.entity_id
_entity_poly.type
_entity_poly.pdbx_seq_one_letter_code
_entity_poly.pdbx_strand_id
1 'polypeptide(L)'
;MILVRPDGLPLLLLLALALLVGTPGLTWRQRLTNVLLTLAAAALPLIPYFLFNRWASDQWWPNTFYAKQSEYAMLLAEPLWQRFLRLLYFSLGGPESGWRGISGAHLLLLPGLIAAGLNGLRADLRQRRFHFTLPLLWAGGHVLLYAWRLPVTFQHGRYLMAALPVWTLYGVAGWLPLLAGLKSKLSDLWLRAIPLVYVAMVLVFFLLGLTAYLNDVAFINGEMVQVAHWLNDNTPEDAIIAAHDIGAIGYFTERQLVDMAGLITPDLVPFLAHEPSLFAYLRNFGAQYLVTAPGWPYEEIVGISGAQIVYSTNYAWTIEQRLNNMTVYEFVPIGP
;
A
#
# COMPACT_ATOMS: atom_id res chain seq x y z
N MET A 1 -8.68 10.46 -7.10
CA MET A 1 -7.47 10.27 -6.28
C MET A 1 -6.21 9.96 -7.11
N ILE A 2 -6.25 9.10 -8.14
CA ILE A 2 -5.05 8.71 -8.94
C ILE A 2 -4.32 9.91 -9.57
N LEU A 3 -5.03 10.94 -10.02
CA LEU A 3 -4.41 12.15 -10.63
C LEU A 3 -3.85 13.15 -9.61
N VAL A 4 -4.09 12.95 -8.32
CA VAL A 4 -3.63 13.85 -7.23
C VAL A 4 -2.52 13.19 -6.41
N ARG A 5 -2.19 11.94 -6.73
CA ARG A 5 -1.08 11.22 -6.15
C ARG A 5 0.02 11.04 -7.19
N PRO A 6 1.29 10.98 -6.78
CA PRO A 6 2.39 10.90 -7.74
C PRO A 6 2.48 9.58 -8.53
N ASP A 7 1.79 8.52 -8.08
CA ASP A 7 1.60 7.27 -8.84
C ASP A 7 0.73 7.48 -10.09
N GLY A 8 0.06 8.62 -10.23
CA GLY A 8 -0.55 9.06 -11.47
C GLY A 8 0.44 9.49 -12.55
N LEU A 9 1.68 9.86 -12.22
CA LEU A 9 2.68 10.34 -13.20
C LEU A 9 2.95 9.32 -14.32
N PRO A 10 3.07 8.01 -14.05
CA PRO A 10 3.29 7.04 -15.11
C PRO A 10 2.06 6.84 -15.99
N LEU A 11 0.84 7.02 -15.47
CA LEU A 11 -0.35 7.10 -16.32
C LEU A 11 -0.25 8.28 -17.29
N LEU A 12 0.25 9.43 -16.85
CA LEU A 12 0.45 10.61 -17.71
C LEU A 12 1.49 10.37 -18.80
N LEU A 13 2.59 9.70 -18.47
CA LEU A 13 3.61 9.31 -19.45
C LEU A 13 3.03 8.34 -20.49
N LEU A 14 2.25 7.34 -20.05
CA LEU A 14 1.60 6.39 -20.93
C LEU A 14 0.53 7.07 -21.81
N LEU A 15 -0.24 8.02 -21.27
CA LEU A 15 -1.20 8.83 -22.01
C LEU A 15 -0.50 9.72 -23.05
N ALA A 16 0.59 10.39 -22.67
CA ALA A 16 1.39 11.19 -23.59
C ALA A 16 1.93 10.34 -24.74
N LEU A 17 2.48 9.15 -24.45
CA LEU A 17 2.95 8.22 -25.47
C LEU A 17 1.80 7.75 -26.39
N ALA A 18 0.65 7.42 -25.81
CA ALA A 18 -0.54 7.03 -26.56
C ALA A 18 -1.05 8.16 -27.47
N LEU A 19 -0.97 9.43 -27.05
CA LEU A 19 -1.32 10.57 -27.88
C LEU A 19 -0.29 10.86 -28.98
N LEU A 20 1.00 10.61 -28.73
CA LEU A 20 2.07 10.79 -29.74
C LEU A 20 1.98 9.75 -30.87
N VAL A 21 1.72 8.49 -30.52
CA VAL A 21 1.83 7.36 -31.45
C VAL A 21 0.46 6.83 -31.90
N GLY A 22 -0.58 7.01 -31.08
CA GLY A 22 -1.89 6.38 -31.22
C GLY A 22 -3.00 7.23 -31.84
N THR A 23 -2.68 8.39 -32.42
CA THR A 23 -3.67 9.29 -33.07
C THR A 23 -3.42 9.40 -34.57
N PRO A 24 -3.79 8.37 -35.36
CA PRO A 24 -3.66 8.41 -36.81
C PRO A 24 -4.52 9.55 -37.39
N GLY A 25 -3.99 10.26 -38.38
CA GLY A 25 -4.65 11.41 -39.01
C GLY A 25 -4.29 12.79 -38.43
N LEU A 26 -3.65 12.86 -37.26
CA LEU A 26 -3.14 14.12 -36.72
C LEU A 26 -1.72 14.43 -37.22
N THR A 27 -1.49 15.71 -37.53
CA THR A 27 -0.15 16.26 -37.83
C THR A 27 0.75 16.23 -36.60
N TRP A 28 2.08 16.27 -36.79
CA TRP A 28 3.04 16.28 -35.67
C TRP A 28 2.80 17.45 -34.69
N ARG A 29 2.47 18.63 -35.23
CA ARG A 29 2.15 19.82 -34.42
C ARG A 29 0.93 19.59 -33.54
N GLN A 30 -0.16 19.02 -34.08
CA GLN A 30 -1.37 18.71 -33.31
C GLN A 30 -1.10 17.67 -32.22
N ARG A 31 -0.30 16.63 -32.51
CA ARG A 31 0.09 15.63 -31.51
C ARG A 31 0.86 16.26 -30.36
N LEU A 32 1.85 17.10 -30.67
CA LEU A 32 2.62 17.83 -29.67
C LEU A 32 1.72 18.73 -28.82
N THR A 33 0.81 19.48 -29.45
CA THR A 33 -0.17 20.32 -28.75
C THR A 33 -1.05 19.49 -27.82
N ASN A 34 -1.60 18.36 -28.28
CA ASN A 34 -2.44 17.48 -27.45
C ASN A 34 -1.67 16.92 -26.25
N VAL A 35 -0.41 16.52 -26.45
CA VAL A 35 0.45 16.02 -25.37
C VAL A 35 0.72 17.12 -24.35
N LEU A 36 1.12 18.31 -24.81
CA LEU A 36 1.38 19.45 -23.93
C LEU A 36 0.14 19.86 -23.15
N LEU A 37 -1.02 19.94 -23.80
CA LEU A 37 -2.29 20.24 -23.15
C LEU A 37 -2.67 19.17 -22.12
N THR A 38 -2.48 17.89 -22.44
CA THR A 38 -2.80 16.79 -21.52
C THR A 38 -1.86 16.79 -20.32
N LEU A 39 -0.55 16.95 -20.54
CA LEU A 39 0.45 17.04 -19.47
C LEU A 39 0.22 18.27 -18.61
N ALA A 40 -0.07 19.43 -19.21
CA ALA A 40 -0.39 20.66 -18.46
C ALA A 40 -1.67 20.50 -17.63
N ALA A 41 -2.75 19.99 -18.23
CA ALA A 41 -4.01 19.75 -17.55
C ALA A 41 -3.88 18.74 -16.39
N ALA A 42 -2.98 17.77 -16.52
CA ALA A 42 -2.73 16.79 -15.48
C ALA A 42 -1.69 17.21 -14.43
N ALA A 43 -0.72 18.05 -14.79
CA ALA A 43 0.27 18.59 -13.85
C ALA A 43 -0.31 19.73 -13.02
N LEU A 44 -1.25 20.52 -13.55
CA LEU A 44 -1.84 21.66 -12.86
C LEU A 44 -2.44 21.30 -11.48
N PRO A 45 -3.21 20.19 -11.31
CA PRO A 45 -3.69 19.76 -10.00
C PRO A 45 -2.60 19.26 -9.04
N LEU A 46 -1.41 18.91 -9.54
CA LEU A 46 -0.29 18.48 -8.70
C LEU A 46 0.48 19.66 -8.11
N ILE A 47 0.40 20.86 -8.70
CA ILE A 47 1.11 22.04 -8.22
C ILE A 47 0.73 22.38 -6.77
N PRO A 48 -0.58 22.50 -6.38
CA PRO A 48 -0.95 22.76 -4.99
C PRO A 48 -0.43 21.69 -4.03
N TYR A 49 -0.38 20.42 -4.46
CA TYR A 49 0.15 19.33 -3.64
C TYR A 49 1.65 19.48 -3.38
N PHE A 50 2.45 19.76 -4.42
CA PHE A 50 3.90 19.96 -4.27
C PHE A 50 4.22 21.23 -3.46
N LEU A 51 3.48 22.31 -3.68
CA LEU A 51 3.60 23.54 -2.90
C LEU A 51 3.23 23.32 -1.43
N PHE A 52 2.17 22.55 -1.17
CA PHE A 52 1.78 22.20 0.19
C PHE A 52 2.88 21.40 0.92
N ASN A 53 3.46 20.38 0.29
CA ASN A 53 4.57 19.64 0.90
C ASN A 53 5.77 20.56 1.16
N ARG A 54 6.11 21.43 0.19
CA ARG A 54 7.24 22.35 0.35
C ARG A 54 7.00 23.35 1.47
N TRP A 55 5.77 23.82 1.66
CA TRP A 55 5.39 24.71 2.74
C TRP A 55 5.34 24.00 4.10
N ALA A 56 4.81 22.78 4.16
CA ALA A 56 4.56 22.07 5.41
C ALA A 56 5.81 21.36 5.98
N SER A 57 6.74 20.91 5.12
CA SER A 57 7.88 20.11 5.58
C SER A 57 9.21 20.41 4.88
N ASP A 58 9.30 21.49 4.10
CA ASP A 58 10.47 21.82 3.27
C ASP A 58 10.86 20.70 2.27
N GLN A 59 9.99 19.72 2.03
CA GLN A 59 10.21 18.64 1.07
C GLN A 59 9.26 18.75 -0.11
N TRP A 60 9.68 18.26 -1.28
CA TRP A 60 8.77 18.17 -2.43
C TRP A 60 7.82 16.98 -2.32
N TRP A 61 8.28 15.91 -1.68
CA TRP A 61 7.51 14.70 -1.46
C TRP A 61 7.00 14.65 -0.02
N PRO A 62 5.90 13.95 0.27
CA PRO A 62 5.42 13.82 1.64
C PRO A 62 6.45 13.08 2.49
N ASN A 63 6.58 13.46 3.76
CA ASN A 63 7.53 12.83 4.71
C ASN A 63 7.38 11.30 4.76
N THR A 64 6.14 10.80 4.67
CA THR A 64 5.82 9.37 4.59
C THR A 64 6.55 8.66 3.45
N PHE A 65 6.81 9.32 2.31
CA PHE A 65 7.59 8.72 1.23
C PHE A 65 9.01 8.41 1.70
N TYR A 66 9.71 9.40 2.28
CA TYR A 66 11.08 9.25 2.76
C TYR A 66 11.19 8.25 3.91
N ALA A 67 10.30 8.35 4.90
CA ALA A 67 10.20 7.42 6.01
C ALA A 67 10.10 5.97 5.54
N LYS A 68 9.14 5.68 4.64
CA LYS A 68 8.90 4.32 4.14
C LYS A 68 10.03 3.80 3.22
N GLN A 69 10.78 4.69 2.54
CA GLN A 69 12.01 4.27 1.83
C GLN A 69 13.09 3.80 2.81
N SER A 70 13.28 4.49 3.94
CA SER A 70 14.26 4.13 4.96
C SER A 70 13.86 2.84 5.68
N GLU A 71 12.61 2.76 6.14
CA GLU A 71 12.07 1.61 6.86
C GLU A 71 12.14 0.30 6.07
N TYR A 72 11.87 0.34 4.75
CA TYR A 72 11.89 -0.85 3.89
C TYR A 72 13.17 -0.98 3.04
N ALA A 73 14.27 -0.34 3.44
CA ALA A 73 15.54 -0.43 2.72
C ALA A 73 15.99 -1.89 2.47
N MET A 74 15.75 -2.79 3.43
CA MET A 74 16.04 -4.22 3.29
C MET A 74 15.22 -4.88 2.17
N LEU A 75 13.90 -4.63 2.10
CA LEU A 75 13.05 -5.16 1.03
C LEU A 75 13.45 -4.57 -0.33
N LEU A 76 13.88 -3.31 -0.36
CA LEU A 76 14.33 -2.64 -1.59
C LEU A 76 15.66 -3.20 -2.12
N ALA A 77 16.45 -3.90 -1.29
CA ALA A 77 17.67 -4.58 -1.71
C ALA A 77 17.40 -5.84 -2.57
N GLU A 78 16.19 -6.40 -2.49
CA GLU A 78 15.80 -7.52 -3.36
C GLU A 78 15.79 -7.10 -4.84
N PRO A 79 16.14 -7.99 -5.78
CA PRO A 79 16.05 -7.72 -7.21
C PRO A 79 14.65 -7.26 -7.62
N LEU A 80 14.56 -6.19 -8.44
CA LEU A 80 13.29 -5.59 -8.84
C LEU A 80 12.32 -6.60 -9.48
N TRP A 81 12.84 -7.53 -10.28
CA TRP A 81 12.01 -8.54 -10.94
C TRP A 81 11.35 -9.50 -9.95
N GLN A 82 12.02 -9.85 -8.84
CA GLN A 82 11.44 -10.71 -7.80
C GLN A 82 10.30 -9.99 -7.08
N ARG A 83 10.55 -8.74 -6.67
CA ARG A 83 9.54 -7.86 -6.07
C ARG A 83 8.34 -7.68 -7.00
N PHE A 84 8.60 -7.44 -8.28
CA PHE A 84 7.55 -7.27 -9.28
C PHE A 84 6.71 -8.53 -9.47
N LEU A 85 7.33 -9.70 -9.62
CA LEU A 85 6.59 -10.95 -9.76
C LEU A 85 5.78 -11.27 -8.49
N ARG A 86 6.33 -11.02 -7.30
CA ARG A 86 5.61 -11.18 -6.02
C ARG A 86 4.36 -10.31 -5.97
N LEU A 87 4.50 -9.01 -6.26
CA LEU A 87 3.36 -8.10 -6.24
C LEU A 87 2.37 -8.34 -7.39
N LEU A 88 2.85 -8.75 -8.57
CA LEU A 88 2.00 -9.09 -9.69
C LEU A 88 1.14 -10.31 -9.35
N TYR A 89 1.77 -11.37 -8.84
CA TYR A 89 1.09 -12.57 -8.38
C TYR A 89 0.05 -12.23 -7.30
N PHE A 90 0.44 -11.44 -6.30
CA PHE A 90 -0.47 -10.99 -5.23
C PHE A 90 -1.65 -10.18 -5.80
N SER A 91 -1.39 -9.22 -6.70
CA SER A 91 -2.43 -8.38 -7.31
C SER A 91 -3.42 -9.17 -8.17
N LEU A 92 -3.00 -10.33 -8.69
CA LEU A 92 -3.84 -11.25 -9.46
C LEU A 92 -4.60 -12.23 -8.57
N GLY A 93 -4.53 -12.10 -7.25
CA GLY A 93 -5.23 -12.96 -6.28
C GLY A 93 -4.39 -14.09 -5.71
N GLY A 94 -3.07 -14.07 -5.90
CA GLY A 94 -2.17 -14.99 -5.22
C GLY A 94 -2.04 -14.66 -3.72
N PRO A 95 -2.02 -15.64 -2.80
CA PRO A 95 -1.67 -15.40 -1.41
C PRO A 95 -0.22 -14.92 -1.25
N GLU A 96 0.04 -14.11 -0.22
CA GLU A 96 1.37 -13.59 0.10
C GLU A 96 2.41 -14.69 0.33
N SER A 97 1.99 -15.80 0.93
CA SER A 97 2.85 -16.96 1.20
C SER A 97 3.25 -17.78 -0.05
N GLY A 98 2.89 -17.32 -1.25
CA GLY A 98 3.01 -18.09 -2.48
C GLY A 98 1.91 -19.15 -2.64
N TRP A 99 1.83 -19.76 -3.83
CA TRP A 99 0.77 -20.72 -4.16
C TRP A 99 0.81 -21.96 -3.25
N ARG A 100 -0.26 -22.16 -2.48
CA ARG A 100 -0.46 -23.32 -1.59
C ARG A 100 -1.69 -24.16 -1.95
N GLY A 101 -2.13 -24.09 -3.21
CA GLY A 101 -3.31 -24.82 -3.70
C GLY A 101 -4.64 -24.08 -3.62
N ILE A 102 -4.67 -22.87 -3.03
CA ILE A 102 -5.85 -22.00 -2.97
C ILE A 102 -5.43 -20.59 -3.40
N SER A 103 -6.27 -19.94 -4.20
CA SER A 103 -6.09 -18.54 -4.58
C SER A 103 -7.38 -17.73 -4.57
N GLY A 104 -7.20 -16.41 -4.55
CA GLY A 104 -8.19 -15.40 -4.87
C GLY A 104 -8.95 -15.68 -6.16
N ALA A 105 -10.20 -15.23 -6.22
CA ALA A 105 -11.06 -15.31 -7.40
C ALA A 105 -10.42 -14.72 -8.67
N HIS A 106 -9.53 -13.73 -8.50
CA HIS A 106 -8.84 -13.07 -9.61
C HIS A 106 -7.90 -14.00 -10.39
N LEU A 107 -7.33 -15.06 -9.80
CA LEU A 107 -6.45 -15.97 -10.55
C LEU A 107 -7.23 -16.80 -11.59
N LEU A 108 -8.53 -17.04 -11.37
CA LEU A 108 -9.39 -17.67 -12.38
C LEU A 108 -9.66 -16.77 -13.59
N LEU A 109 -9.45 -15.46 -13.43
CA LEU A 109 -9.60 -14.50 -14.52
C LEU A 109 -8.37 -14.47 -15.44
N LEU A 110 -7.26 -15.10 -15.05
CA LEU A 110 -6.00 -15.03 -15.78
C LEU A 110 -6.09 -15.50 -17.25
N PRO A 111 -6.76 -16.62 -17.60
CA PRO A 111 -6.91 -17.01 -19.01
C PRO A 111 -7.67 -15.97 -19.84
N GLY A 112 -8.75 -15.43 -19.28
CA GLY A 112 -9.50 -14.35 -19.92
C GLY A 112 -8.68 -13.07 -20.04
N LEU A 113 -7.93 -12.69 -19.00
CA LEU A 113 -7.03 -11.54 -19.00
C LEU A 113 -5.98 -11.65 -20.12
N ILE A 114 -5.35 -12.82 -20.25
CA ILE A 114 -4.39 -13.10 -21.33
C ILE A 114 -5.08 -13.01 -22.70
N ALA A 115 -6.25 -13.63 -22.88
CA ALA A 115 -6.96 -13.61 -24.15
C ALA A 115 -7.41 -12.18 -24.55
N ALA A 116 -7.99 -11.43 -23.62
CA ALA A 116 -8.39 -10.03 -23.83
C ALA A 116 -7.17 -9.14 -24.11
N GLY A 117 -6.08 -9.32 -23.38
CA GLY A 117 -4.85 -8.57 -23.59
C GLY A 117 -4.21 -8.83 -24.96
N LEU A 118 -4.11 -10.09 -25.38
CA LEU A 118 -3.58 -10.44 -26.70
C LEU A 118 -4.47 -9.92 -27.83
N ASN A 119 -5.79 -10.04 -27.69
CA ASN A 119 -6.74 -9.54 -28.70
C ASN A 119 -6.75 -8.01 -28.76
N GLY A 120 -6.72 -7.34 -27.60
CA GLY A 120 -6.61 -5.89 -27.47
C GLY A 120 -5.33 -5.36 -28.11
N LEU A 121 -4.19 -5.98 -27.80
CA LEU A 121 -2.90 -5.63 -28.40
C LEU A 121 -2.93 -5.77 -29.92
N ARG A 122 -3.46 -6.89 -30.44
CA ARG A 122 -3.61 -7.08 -31.89
C ARG A 122 -4.50 -6.02 -32.54
N ALA A 123 -5.60 -5.65 -31.90
CA ALA A 123 -6.51 -4.62 -32.39
C ALA A 123 -5.85 -3.23 -32.41
N ASP A 124 -5.17 -2.87 -31.31
CA ASP A 124 -4.43 -1.62 -31.17
C ASP A 124 -3.30 -1.49 -32.20
N LEU A 125 -2.51 -2.55 -32.40
CA LEU A 125 -1.45 -2.56 -33.42
C LEU A 125 -2.00 -2.41 -34.85
N ARG A 126 -3.13 -3.06 -35.17
CA ARG A 126 -3.78 -2.94 -36.49
C ARG A 126 -4.34 -1.55 -36.73
N GLN A 127 -4.96 -0.96 -35.72
CA GLN A 127 -5.60 0.35 -35.81
C GLN A 127 -4.62 1.52 -35.57
N ARG A 128 -3.39 1.22 -35.15
CA ARG A 128 -2.39 2.18 -34.66
C ARG A 128 -2.97 3.08 -33.57
N ARG A 129 -3.65 2.46 -32.61
CA ARG A 129 -4.27 3.07 -31.42
C ARG A 129 -3.78 2.32 -30.17
N PHE A 130 -4.09 2.84 -28.98
CA PHE A 130 -3.67 2.23 -27.71
C PHE A 130 -4.86 2.09 -26.73
N HIS A 131 -6.09 1.94 -27.23
CA HIS A 131 -7.27 1.98 -26.36
C HIS A 131 -7.36 0.75 -25.44
N PHE A 132 -6.90 -0.41 -25.89
CA PHE A 132 -6.99 -1.67 -25.14
C PHE A 132 -5.69 -2.00 -24.39
N THR A 133 -4.56 -1.55 -24.90
CA THR A 133 -3.25 -1.86 -24.33
C THR A 133 -2.92 -0.89 -23.21
N LEU A 134 -3.35 0.37 -23.31
CA LEU A 134 -3.05 1.42 -22.33
C LEU A 134 -3.53 1.09 -20.90
N PRO A 135 -4.76 0.59 -20.66
CA PRO A 135 -5.19 0.21 -19.31
C PRO A 135 -4.33 -0.91 -18.71
N LEU A 136 -3.94 -1.90 -19.51
CA LEU A 136 -3.08 -3.02 -19.08
C LEU A 136 -1.66 -2.55 -18.75
N LEU A 137 -1.09 -1.67 -19.59
CA LEU A 137 0.21 -1.05 -19.32
C LEU A 137 0.16 -0.19 -18.06
N TRP A 138 -0.96 0.51 -17.82
CA TRP A 138 -1.13 1.27 -16.59
C TRP A 138 -1.23 0.35 -15.37
N ALA A 139 -2.06 -0.70 -15.40
CA ALA A 139 -2.21 -1.61 -14.27
C ALA A 139 -0.91 -2.36 -13.96
N GLY A 140 -0.21 -2.86 -14.98
CA GLY A 140 1.10 -3.50 -14.81
C GLY A 140 2.19 -2.51 -14.38
N GLY A 141 2.17 -1.30 -14.95
CA GLY A 141 3.05 -0.20 -14.56
C GLY A 141 2.84 0.22 -13.11
N HIS A 142 1.60 0.29 -12.65
CA HIS A 142 1.23 0.57 -11.26
C HIS A 142 1.85 -0.44 -10.31
N VAL A 143 1.69 -1.75 -10.60
CA VAL A 143 2.34 -2.82 -9.83
C VAL A 143 3.86 -2.67 -9.85
N LEU A 144 4.46 -2.34 -11.00
CA LEU A 144 5.90 -2.14 -11.13
C LEU A 144 6.42 -0.96 -10.30
N LEU A 145 5.67 0.14 -10.21
CA LEU A 145 6.06 1.30 -9.39
C LEU A 145 6.09 0.95 -7.90
N TYR A 146 5.08 0.22 -7.43
CA TYR A 146 5.09 -0.26 -6.06
C TYR A 146 6.18 -1.31 -5.85
N ALA A 147 6.47 -2.19 -6.81
CA ALA A 147 7.63 -3.07 -6.71
C ALA A 147 8.95 -2.30 -6.61
N TRP A 148 9.06 -1.15 -7.29
CA TRP A 148 10.23 -0.31 -7.28
C TRP A 148 10.42 0.45 -5.97
N ARG A 149 9.35 1.02 -5.41
CA ARG A 149 9.44 1.95 -4.27
C ARG A 149 8.84 1.43 -2.97
N LEU A 150 7.86 0.55 -3.00
CA LEU A 150 7.17 0.08 -1.79
C LEU A 150 6.69 -1.38 -1.98
N PRO A 151 7.61 -2.36 -1.98
CA PRO A 151 7.35 -3.75 -2.39
C PRO A 151 6.66 -4.59 -1.30
N VAL A 152 5.60 -4.04 -0.71
CA VAL A 152 4.90 -4.56 0.47
C VAL A 152 3.46 -4.95 0.15
N THR A 153 2.96 -5.91 0.89
CA THR A 153 1.62 -6.51 0.79
C THR A 153 0.68 -6.04 1.91
N PHE A 154 1.12 -5.06 2.72
CA PHE A 154 0.42 -4.56 3.89
C PHE A 154 -1.06 -4.27 3.68
N GLN A 155 -1.84 -4.54 4.74
CA GLN A 155 -3.25 -4.18 4.85
C GLN A 155 -4.02 -4.63 3.60
N HIS A 156 -3.94 -5.92 3.32
CA HIS A 156 -4.63 -6.56 2.19
C HIS A 156 -4.22 -6.00 0.82
N GLY A 157 -2.97 -5.52 0.69
CA GLY A 157 -2.42 -4.93 -0.53
C GLY A 157 -3.17 -3.69 -1.01
N ARG A 158 -3.63 -2.84 -0.10
CA ARG A 158 -4.36 -1.58 -0.37
C ARG A 158 -3.77 -0.73 -1.50
N TYR A 159 -2.45 -0.77 -1.67
CA TYR A 159 -1.72 -0.03 -2.71
C TYR A 159 -1.93 -0.57 -4.12
N LEU A 160 -2.27 -1.85 -4.27
CA LEU A 160 -2.46 -2.53 -5.55
C LEU A 160 -3.92 -2.50 -6.01
N MET A 161 -4.84 -2.03 -5.17
CA MET A 161 -6.29 -2.02 -5.44
C MET A 161 -6.66 -1.28 -6.73
N ALA A 162 -5.88 -0.26 -7.11
CA ALA A 162 -6.10 0.49 -8.34
C ALA A 162 -5.98 -0.38 -9.62
N ALA A 163 -5.19 -1.46 -9.58
CA ALA A 163 -5.04 -2.38 -10.70
C ALA A 163 -6.20 -3.39 -10.82
N LEU A 164 -6.92 -3.68 -9.73
CA LEU A 164 -7.94 -4.73 -9.66
C LEU A 164 -9.10 -4.55 -10.65
N PRO A 165 -9.65 -3.34 -10.88
CA PRO A 165 -10.70 -3.14 -11.88
C PRO A 165 -10.23 -3.52 -13.28
N VAL A 166 -8.97 -3.24 -13.64
CA VAL A 166 -8.43 -3.59 -14.95
C VAL A 166 -8.27 -5.09 -15.10
N TRP A 167 -7.67 -5.76 -14.10
CA TRP A 167 -7.55 -7.22 -14.07
C TRP A 167 -8.91 -7.91 -14.17
N THR A 168 -9.91 -7.38 -13.46
CA THR A 168 -11.26 -7.94 -13.45
C THR A 168 -11.96 -7.74 -14.78
N LEU A 169 -11.96 -6.52 -15.33
CA LEU A 169 -12.65 -6.21 -16.58
C LEU A 169 -12.07 -6.97 -17.77
N TYR A 170 -10.73 -6.99 -17.91
CA TYR A 170 -10.09 -7.75 -18.99
C TYR A 170 -10.23 -9.25 -18.78
N GLY A 171 -10.12 -9.69 -17.53
CA GLY A 171 -10.41 -11.05 -17.09
C GLY A 171 -11.75 -11.55 -17.59
N VAL A 172 -12.82 -10.87 -17.23
CA VAL A 172 -14.19 -11.22 -17.61
C VAL A 172 -14.39 -11.06 -19.12
N ALA A 173 -13.95 -9.96 -19.72
CA ALA A 173 -14.14 -9.68 -21.15
C ALA A 173 -13.49 -10.74 -22.05
N GLY A 174 -12.32 -11.27 -21.67
CA GLY A 174 -11.66 -12.31 -22.45
C GLY A 174 -12.24 -13.71 -22.27
N TRP A 175 -12.93 -13.97 -21.16
CA TRP A 175 -13.66 -15.22 -20.97
C TRP A 175 -14.84 -15.36 -21.93
N LEU A 176 -15.54 -14.26 -22.25
CA LEU A 176 -16.70 -14.28 -23.15
C LEU A 176 -16.43 -14.94 -24.52
N PRO A 177 -15.42 -14.52 -25.31
CA PRO A 177 -15.13 -15.16 -26.60
C PRO A 177 -14.55 -16.57 -26.46
N LEU A 178 -13.80 -16.86 -25.39
CA LEU A 178 -13.25 -18.19 -25.15
C LEU A 178 -14.37 -19.22 -24.94
N LEU A 179 -15.42 -18.84 -24.19
CA LEU A 179 -16.57 -19.71 -23.93
C LEU A 179 -17.48 -19.82 -25.15
N ALA A 180 -17.68 -18.72 -25.90
CA ALA A 180 -18.48 -18.73 -27.13
C ALA A 180 -17.88 -19.60 -28.25
N GLY A 181 -16.55 -19.78 -28.26
CA GLY A 181 -15.85 -20.64 -29.22
C GLY A 181 -16.04 -22.14 -28.98
N LEU A 182 -16.42 -22.54 -27.77
CA LEU A 182 -16.74 -23.92 -27.43
C LEU A 182 -18.19 -24.19 -27.91
N LYS A 183 -18.39 -24.83 -29.07
CA LYS A 183 -19.74 -25.21 -29.53
C LYS A 183 -20.07 -26.64 -29.07
N SER A 184 -20.61 -26.80 -27.87
CA SER A 184 -21.08 -28.11 -27.37
C SER A 184 -22.15 -27.95 -26.27
N LYS A 185 -22.93 -29.00 -25.97
CA LYS A 185 -23.86 -28.97 -24.82
C LYS A 185 -23.17 -28.68 -23.48
N LEU A 186 -21.87 -28.99 -23.39
CA LEU A 186 -21.04 -28.66 -22.23
C LEU A 186 -20.77 -27.16 -22.12
N SER A 187 -20.63 -26.43 -23.24
CA SER A 187 -20.39 -24.99 -23.19
C SER A 187 -21.60 -24.20 -22.70
N ASP A 188 -22.82 -24.63 -23.02
CA ASP A 188 -24.05 -24.05 -22.46
C ASP A 188 -24.12 -24.23 -20.94
N LEU A 189 -23.67 -25.37 -20.42
CA LEU A 189 -23.56 -25.60 -18.99
C LEU A 189 -22.49 -24.69 -18.36
N TRP A 190 -21.30 -24.59 -18.96
CA TRP A 190 -20.22 -23.71 -18.49
C TRP A 190 -20.61 -22.23 -18.50
N LEU A 191 -21.31 -21.77 -19.55
CA LEU A 191 -21.81 -20.40 -19.67
C LEU A 191 -22.81 -20.04 -18.55
N ARG A 192 -23.56 -21.02 -18.03
CA ARG A 192 -24.46 -20.84 -16.87
C ARG A 192 -23.75 -21.01 -15.53
N ALA A 193 -22.78 -21.93 -15.46
CA ALA A 193 -22.05 -22.24 -14.24
C ALA A 193 -21.01 -21.19 -13.87
N ILE A 194 -20.31 -20.58 -14.84
CA ILE A 194 -19.23 -19.61 -14.57
C ILE A 194 -19.72 -18.36 -13.83
N PRO A 195 -20.84 -17.71 -14.22
CA PRO A 195 -21.39 -16.62 -13.43
C PRO A 195 -21.75 -17.04 -12.00
N LEU A 196 -22.32 -18.23 -11.82
CA LEU A 196 -22.67 -18.76 -10.49
C LEU A 196 -21.43 -19.04 -9.64
N VAL A 197 -20.39 -19.63 -10.22
CA VAL A 197 -19.09 -19.87 -9.56
C VAL A 197 -18.43 -18.54 -9.21
N TYR A 198 -18.44 -17.56 -10.10
CA TYR A 198 -17.91 -16.23 -9.83
C TYR A 198 -18.66 -15.55 -8.68
N VAL A 199 -20.00 -15.56 -8.69
CA VAL A 199 -20.82 -15.02 -7.60
C VAL A 199 -20.56 -15.75 -6.28
N ALA A 200 -20.49 -17.09 -6.31
CA ALA A 200 -20.18 -17.89 -5.12
C ALA A 200 -18.79 -17.55 -4.57
N MET A 201 -17.79 -17.38 -5.43
CA MET A 201 -16.45 -16.98 -5.01
C MET A 201 -16.43 -15.56 -4.46
N VAL A 202 -17.11 -14.60 -5.11
CA VAL A 202 -17.24 -13.25 -4.59
C VAL A 202 -17.89 -13.28 -3.20
N LEU A 203 -18.93 -14.09 -2.98
CA LEU A 203 -19.56 -14.26 -1.68
C LEU A 203 -18.60 -14.87 -0.65
N VAL A 204 -17.85 -15.91 -1.00
CA VAL A 204 -16.84 -16.52 -0.12
C VAL A 204 -15.76 -15.49 0.25
N PHE A 205 -15.20 -14.76 -0.72
CA PHE A 205 -14.19 -13.74 -0.46
C PHE A 205 -14.75 -12.52 0.28
N PHE A 206 -16.03 -12.20 0.10
CA PHE A 206 -16.72 -11.19 0.88
C PHE A 206 -16.83 -11.60 2.35
N LEU A 207 -17.23 -12.84 2.64
CA LEU A 207 -17.29 -13.35 4.01
C LEU A 207 -15.91 -13.46 4.66
N LEU A 208 -14.89 -13.90 3.91
CA LEU A 208 -13.50 -13.87 4.38
C LEU A 208 -13.02 -12.44 4.66
N GLY A 209 -13.37 -11.51 3.77
CA GLY A 209 -13.08 -10.08 3.92
C GLY A 209 -13.78 -9.46 5.13
N LEU A 210 -15.00 -9.90 5.45
CA LEU A 210 -15.73 -9.49 6.64
C LEU A 210 -15.00 -9.95 7.91
N THR A 211 -14.57 -11.22 7.97
CA THR A 211 -13.79 -11.74 9.10
C THR A 211 -12.46 -10.98 9.24
N ALA A 212 -11.76 -10.74 8.13
CA ALA A 212 -10.52 -9.95 8.14
C ALA A 212 -10.76 -8.53 8.67
N TYR A 213 -11.82 -7.87 8.20
CA TYR A 213 -12.21 -6.54 8.66
C TYR A 213 -12.53 -6.51 10.17
N LEU A 214 -13.29 -7.49 10.67
CA LEU A 214 -13.61 -7.58 12.09
C LEU A 214 -12.34 -7.76 12.93
N ASN A 215 -11.41 -8.60 12.48
CA ASN A 215 -10.12 -8.79 13.16
C ASN A 215 -9.28 -7.52 13.14
N ASP A 216 -9.21 -6.80 12.01
CA ASP A 216 -8.48 -5.54 11.91
C ASP A 216 -9.06 -4.48 12.87
N VAL A 217 -10.39 -4.37 12.95
CA VAL A 217 -11.07 -3.46 13.90
C VAL A 217 -10.78 -3.87 15.34
N ALA A 218 -10.87 -5.17 15.65
CA ALA A 218 -10.62 -5.68 16.99
C ALA A 218 -9.16 -5.46 17.42
N PHE A 219 -8.20 -5.64 16.50
CA PHE A 219 -6.79 -5.33 16.71
C PHE A 219 -6.56 -3.85 17.04
N ILE A 220 -7.09 -2.93 16.24
CA ILE A 220 -6.92 -1.49 16.49
C ILE A 220 -7.50 -1.10 17.86
N ASN A 221 -8.67 -1.62 18.22
CA ASN A 221 -9.30 -1.31 19.51
C ASN A 221 -8.57 -1.97 20.70
N GLY A 222 -8.18 -3.24 20.56
CA GLY A 222 -7.53 -4.02 21.62
C GLY A 222 -6.06 -3.64 21.85
N GLU A 223 -5.40 -3.04 20.86
CA GLU A 223 -4.01 -2.60 21.00
C GLU A 223 -3.93 -1.07 21.12
N MET A 224 -4.15 -0.36 20.01
CA MET A 224 -3.82 1.05 19.90
C MET A 224 -4.74 1.95 20.73
N VAL A 225 -6.06 1.72 20.66
CA VAL A 225 -7.04 2.52 21.42
C VAL A 225 -6.93 2.25 22.92
N GLN A 226 -6.72 0.98 23.30
CA GLN A 226 -6.55 0.61 24.70
C GLN A 226 -5.31 1.26 25.33
N VAL A 227 -4.17 1.25 24.62
CA VAL A 227 -2.95 1.96 25.07
C VAL A 227 -3.19 3.46 25.18
N ALA A 228 -3.90 4.05 24.22
CA ALA A 228 -4.18 5.48 24.23
C ALA A 228 -4.96 5.91 25.48
N HIS A 229 -6.01 5.16 25.83
CA HIS A 229 -6.76 5.41 27.07
C HIS A 229 -5.92 5.19 28.31
N TRP A 230 -5.12 4.12 28.35
CA TRP A 230 -4.22 3.89 29.49
C TRP A 230 -3.23 5.04 29.68
N LEU A 231 -2.65 5.57 28.60
CA LEU A 231 -1.76 6.74 28.66
C LEU A 231 -2.48 7.96 29.24
N ASN A 232 -3.72 8.21 28.83
CA ASN A 232 -4.51 9.32 29.37
C ASN A 232 -4.76 9.22 30.87
N ASP A 233 -4.94 7.99 31.37
CA ASP A 233 -5.26 7.76 32.77
C ASP A 233 -4.02 7.66 33.68
N ASN A 234 -2.84 7.36 33.10
CA ASN A 234 -1.66 6.94 33.87
C ASN A 234 -0.38 7.73 33.61
N THR A 235 -0.38 8.68 32.66
CA THR A 235 0.77 9.57 32.43
C THR A 235 0.42 11.03 32.70
N PRO A 236 1.41 11.87 33.10
CA PRO A 236 1.22 13.31 33.20
C PRO A 236 0.68 13.93 31.90
N GLU A 237 -0.09 15.01 32.01
CA GLU A 237 -0.67 15.71 30.85
C GLU A 237 0.40 16.31 29.92
N ASP A 238 1.56 16.67 30.47
CA ASP A 238 2.72 17.19 29.74
C ASP A 238 3.73 16.10 29.34
N ALA A 239 3.39 14.81 29.53
CA ALA A 239 4.25 13.72 29.14
C ALA A 239 4.45 13.66 27.62
N ILE A 240 5.70 13.46 27.22
CA ILE A 240 6.07 13.23 25.81
C ILE A 240 6.19 11.73 25.56
N ILE A 241 5.40 11.22 24.62
CA ILE A 241 5.29 9.79 24.31
C ILE A 241 5.93 9.51 22.95
N ALA A 242 6.98 8.71 22.90
CA ALA A 242 7.52 8.18 21.66
C ALA A 242 6.70 6.94 21.24
N ALA A 243 6.15 6.92 20.03
CA ALA A 243 5.33 5.81 19.56
C ALA A 243 5.64 5.47 18.10
N HIS A 244 5.65 4.17 17.76
CA HIS A 244 5.81 3.72 16.38
C HIS A 244 4.58 4.01 15.51
N ASP A 245 3.42 3.54 15.95
CA ASP A 245 2.15 3.71 15.24
C ASP A 245 1.31 4.80 15.90
N ILE A 246 1.43 6.02 15.39
CA ILE A 246 0.81 7.22 15.98
C ILE A 246 -0.67 7.43 15.59
N GLY A 247 -1.27 6.55 14.77
CA GLY A 247 -2.60 6.78 14.19
C GLY A 247 -3.71 6.89 15.23
N ALA A 248 -4.13 5.76 15.80
CA ALA A 248 -5.15 5.76 16.85
C ALA A 248 -4.61 6.32 18.17
N ILE A 249 -3.33 6.07 18.49
CA ILE A 249 -2.69 6.64 19.68
C ILE A 249 -2.74 8.17 19.62
N GLY A 250 -2.31 8.82 18.54
CA GLY A 250 -2.35 10.28 18.43
C GLY A 250 -3.74 10.88 18.31
N TYR A 251 -4.75 10.09 17.94
CA TYR A 251 -6.14 10.56 17.91
C TYR A 251 -6.80 10.51 19.29
N PHE A 252 -6.56 9.45 20.06
CA PHE A 252 -7.22 9.23 21.36
C PHE A 252 -6.39 9.67 22.56
N THR A 253 -5.06 9.80 22.41
CA THR A 253 -4.18 10.27 23.47
C THR A 253 -4.11 11.80 23.46
N GLU A 254 -4.28 12.42 24.61
CA GLU A 254 -4.13 13.87 24.81
C GLU A 254 -2.72 14.20 25.33
N ARG A 255 -1.69 13.64 24.68
CA ARG A 255 -0.27 13.86 25.02
C ARG A 255 0.52 14.23 23.78
N GLN A 256 1.67 14.89 24.00
CA GLN A 256 2.60 15.17 22.93
C GLN A 256 3.23 13.86 22.43
N LEU A 257 3.23 13.66 21.11
CA LEU A 257 3.81 12.47 20.49
C LEU A 257 5.12 12.76 19.75
N VAL A 258 6.04 11.80 19.83
CA VAL A 258 7.19 11.67 18.92
C VAL A 258 6.94 10.46 18.03
N ASP A 259 6.84 10.70 16.74
CA ASP A 259 6.56 9.66 15.75
C ASP A 259 7.84 8.92 15.36
N MET A 260 7.99 7.71 15.89
CA MET A 260 9.15 6.88 15.66
C MET A 260 9.17 6.21 14.29
N ALA A 261 8.10 6.32 13.50
CA ALA A 261 8.10 5.93 12.09
C ALA A 261 8.46 7.11 11.16
N GLY A 262 8.56 8.34 11.69
CA GLY A 262 9.05 9.51 10.97
C GLY A 262 8.07 10.13 9.95
N LEU A 263 6.76 9.88 10.09
CA LEU A 263 5.73 10.48 9.22
C LEU A 263 5.52 11.95 9.56
N ILE A 264 5.41 12.29 10.85
CA ILE A 264 5.28 13.68 11.33
C ILE A 264 6.54 14.22 12.00
N THR A 265 7.55 13.37 12.24
CA THR A 265 8.87 13.75 12.78
C THR A 265 9.96 13.47 11.74
N PRO A 266 10.08 14.27 10.67
CA PRO A 266 10.98 13.98 9.55
C PRO A 266 12.47 13.96 9.94
N ASP A 267 12.88 14.72 10.95
CA ASP A 267 14.26 14.77 11.45
C ASP A 267 14.74 13.43 12.02
N LEU A 268 13.81 12.53 12.36
CA LEU A 268 14.08 11.20 12.89
C LEU A 268 14.39 10.18 11.78
N VAL A 269 13.98 10.44 10.53
CA VAL A 269 14.14 9.53 9.38
C VAL A 269 15.58 8.99 9.18
N PRO A 270 16.66 9.80 9.34
CA PRO A 270 18.03 9.32 9.24
C PRO A 270 18.42 8.28 10.30
N PHE A 271 17.70 8.21 11.42
CA PHE A 271 18.01 7.35 12.56
C PHE A 271 17.14 6.09 12.63
N LEU A 272 16.13 5.94 11.76
CA LEU A 272 15.17 4.83 11.78
C LEU A 272 15.83 3.44 11.72
N ALA A 273 16.96 3.31 11.03
CA ALA A 273 17.69 2.05 10.89
C ALA A 273 18.71 1.80 12.01
N HIS A 274 18.84 2.71 12.99
CA HIS A 274 19.87 2.64 14.03
C HIS A 274 19.30 3.04 15.39
N GLU A 275 18.79 2.04 16.12
CA GLU A 275 18.12 2.20 17.41
C GLU A 275 18.91 3.02 18.44
N PRO A 276 20.25 2.89 18.60
CA PRO A 276 21.00 3.73 19.52
C PRO A 276 20.95 5.23 19.18
N SER A 277 21.02 5.58 17.90
CA SER A 277 20.89 6.97 17.44
C SER A 277 19.46 7.48 17.59
N LEU A 278 18.48 6.62 17.32
CA LEU A 278 17.07 6.93 17.54
C LEU A 278 16.79 7.22 19.02
N PHE A 279 17.29 6.39 19.94
CA PHE A 279 17.16 6.64 21.37
C PHE A 279 17.82 7.95 21.81
N ALA A 280 19.02 8.25 21.31
CA ALA A 280 19.67 9.53 21.60
C ALA A 280 18.81 10.74 21.17
N TYR A 281 18.14 10.63 20.02
CA TYR A 281 17.18 11.64 19.57
C TYR A 281 15.98 11.73 20.51
N LEU A 282 15.34 10.60 20.85
CA LEU A 282 14.19 10.56 21.76
C LEU A 282 14.51 11.19 23.13
N ARG A 283 15.70 10.90 23.65
CA ARG A 283 16.23 11.48 24.88
C ARG A 283 16.38 13.00 24.79
N ASN A 284 16.98 13.50 23.72
CA ASN A 284 17.16 14.93 23.52
C ASN A 284 15.82 15.66 23.31
N PHE A 285 14.83 14.97 22.73
CA PHE A 285 13.48 15.47 22.58
C PHE A 285 12.69 15.50 23.90
N GLY A 286 13.18 14.82 24.94
CA GLY A 286 12.51 14.74 26.25
C GLY A 286 11.38 13.72 26.29
N ALA A 287 11.39 12.71 25.41
CA ALA A 287 10.45 11.59 25.52
C ALA A 287 10.61 10.90 26.87
N GLN A 288 9.49 10.69 27.57
CA GLN A 288 9.44 10.06 28.89
C GLN A 288 8.94 8.61 28.78
N TYR A 289 8.09 8.34 27.80
CA TYR A 289 7.54 7.02 27.54
C TYR A 289 7.84 6.56 26.13
N LEU A 290 7.98 5.25 25.97
CA LEU A 290 8.09 4.55 24.70
C LEU A 290 6.91 3.60 24.55
N VAL A 291 6.21 3.67 23.43
CA VAL A 291 5.14 2.75 23.04
C VAL A 291 5.59 1.95 21.83
N THR A 292 5.83 0.67 22.05
CA THR A 292 6.18 -0.27 20.97
C THR A 292 4.93 -0.71 20.22
N ALA A 293 5.10 -1.17 18.98
CA ALA A 293 4.02 -1.71 18.15
C ALA A 293 4.29 -3.19 17.82
N PRO A 294 3.26 -4.00 17.53
CA PRO A 294 3.47 -5.41 17.19
C PRO A 294 4.32 -5.62 15.94
N GLY A 295 5.50 -6.22 16.11
CA GLY A 295 6.54 -6.35 15.06
C GLY A 295 7.67 -5.33 15.16
N TRP A 296 7.56 -4.35 16.08
CA TRP A 296 8.56 -3.31 16.35
C TRP A 296 8.87 -3.25 17.85
N PRO A 297 9.65 -4.22 18.38
CA PRO A 297 9.91 -4.35 19.82
C PRO A 297 10.92 -3.33 20.37
N TYR A 298 11.77 -2.74 19.52
CA TYR A 298 12.83 -1.80 19.90
C TYR A 298 13.75 -2.31 21.01
N GLU A 299 14.24 -3.55 20.84
CA GLU A 299 15.00 -4.27 21.87
C GLU A 299 16.27 -3.54 22.31
N GLU A 300 16.97 -2.89 21.37
CA GLU A 300 18.18 -2.14 21.70
C GLU A 300 17.83 -0.88 22.49
N ILE A 301 16.80 -0.14 22.09
CA ILE A 301 16.33 1.04 22.84
C ILE A 301 15.94 0.65 24.27
N VAL A 302 15.14 -0.40 24.43
CA VAL A 302 14.73 -0.89 25.76
C VAL A 302 15.96 -1.30 26.58
N GLY A 303 16.92 -2.01 25.97
CA GLY A 303 18.15 -2.44 26.63
C GLY A 303 19.04 -1.30 27.09
N ILE A 304 19.32 -0.30 26.24
CA ILE A 304 20.23 0.80 26.56
C ILE A 304 19.61 1.89 27.44
N SER A 305 18.28 2.03 27.39
CA SER A 305 17.57 3.04 28.17
C SER A 305 17.30 2.61 29.61
N GLY A 306 17.37 1.30 29.88
CA GLY A 306 16.91 0.71 31.14
C GLY A 306 15.40 0.87 31.36
N ALA A 307 14.63 1.14 30.30
CA ALA A 307 13.22 1.43 30.41
C ALA A 307 12.44 0.29 31.06
N GLN A 308 11.49 0.64 31.92
CA GLN A 308 10.68 -0.32 32.66
C GLN A 308 9.31 -0.46 32.01
N ILE A 309 8.84 -1.70 31.85
CA ILE A 309 7.47 -1.94 31.40
C ILE A 309 6.52 -1.45 32.48
N VAL A 310 5.66 -0.49 32.13
CA VAL A 310 4.59 0.02 32.99
C VAL A 310 3.21 -0.48 32.56
N TYR A 311 3.07 -0.85 31.28
CA TYR A 311 1.83 -1.41 30.75
C TYR A 311 2.06 -2.26 29.50
N SER A 312 1.25 -3.29 29.32
CA SER A 312 1.15 -4.05 28.07
C SER A 312 -0.30 -4.51 27.88
N THR A 313 -0.81 -4.40 26.67
CA THR A 313 -2.21 -4.72 26.34
C THR A 313 -2.53 -6.20 26.57
N ASN A 314 -1.55 -7.08 26.39
CA ASN A 314 -1.71 -8.54 26.44
C ASN A 314 -2.89 -9.01 25.57
N TYR A 315 -3.11 -8.36 24.42
CA TYR A 315 -4.21 -8.66 23.53
C TYR A 315 -4.04 -10.07 22.94
N ALA A 316 -5.03 -10.94 23.20
CA ALA A 316 -4.92 -12.38 22.93
C ALA A 316 -4.57 -12.69 21.47
N TRP A 317 -5.17 -11.97 20.52
CA TRP A 317 -4.92 -12.17 19.10
C TRP A 317 -3.46 -11.87 18.73
N THR A 318 -2.85 -10.82 19.27
CA THR A 318 -1.45 -10.46 18.97
C THR A 318 -0.48 -11.52 19.50
N ILE A 319 -0.78 -12.07 20.68
CA ILE A 319 -0.04 -13.20 21.26
C ILE A 319 -0.14 -14.42 20.35
N GLU A 320 -1.32 -14.73 19.81
CA GLU A 320 -1.52 -15.83 18.85
C GLU A 320 -0.71 -15.63 17.56
N GLN A 321 -0.52 -14.38 17.12
CA GLN A 321 0.34 -14.05 15.97
C GLN A 321 1.84 -14.12 16.30
N ARG A 322 2.24 -14.39 17.55
CA ARG A 322 3.63 -14.43 18.02
C ARG A 322 4.38 -13.11 17.81
N LEU A 323 3.66 -12.00 17.89
CA LEU A 323 4.23 -10.65 17.88
C LEU A 323 4.27 -10.09 19.30
N ASN A 324 5.10 -9.06 19.54
CA ASN A 324 5.00 -8.30 20.78
C ASN A 324 3.66 -7.57 20.83
N ASN A 325 3.05 -7.47 22.01
CA ASN A 325 1.91 -6.58 22.21
C ASN A 325 2.38 -5.12 22.20
N MET A 326 1.46 -4.18 22.00
CA MET A 326 1.77 -2.79 22.33
C MET A 326 2.09 -2.67 23.81
N THR A 327 3.30 -2.21 24.08
CA THR A 327 3.86 -2.16 25.42
C THR A 327 4.38 -0.76 25.67
N VAL A 328 3.97 -0.20 26.82
CA VAL A 328 4.41 1.10 27.29
C VAL A 328 5.58 0.89 28.25
N TYR A 329 6.68 1.55 27.92
CA TYR A 329 7.88 1.60 28.73
C TYR A 329 8.06 3.02 29.26
N GLU A 330 8.43 3.14 30.52
CA GLU A 330 8.86 4.41 31.13
C GLU A 330 10.38 4.47 31.10
N PHE A 331 10.94 5.54 30.53
CA PHE A 331 12.38 5.76 30.53
C PHE A 331 12.86 6.14 31.93
N VAL A 332 13.96 5.53 32.37
CA VAL A 332 14.54 5.84 33.67
C VAL A 332 15.10 7.27 33.64
N PRO A 333 14.66 8.17 34.55
CA PRO A 333 15.26 9.49 34.69
C PRO A 333 16.74 9.33 35.02
N ILE A 334 17.61 10.08 34.35
CA ILE A 334 18.99 10.18 34.80
C ILE A 334 18.95 10.99 36.10
N GLY A 335 19.47 10.43 37.18
CA GLY A 335 19.76 11.23 38.37
C GLY A 335 20.62 12.45 38.01
N PRO A 336 20.55 13.52 38.80
CA PRO A 336 21.29 14.76 38.53
C PRO A 336 22.81 14.56 38.37
#